data_AF-W9P934-F1
#
_entry.id   AF-W9P934-F1
#
_cell.length_a   1.000
_cell.length_b   1.000
_cell.length_c   1.000
_cell.angle_alpha   90.00
_cell.angle_beta   90.00
_cell.angle_gamma   90.00
#
_symmetry.space_group_name_H-M   'P 1'
#
loop_
_entity.id
_entity.type
_entity.pdbx_description
1 polymer ?
#
loop_
_entity_poly.entity_id
_entity_poly.type
_entity_poly.pdbx_seq_one_letter_code
_entity_poly.pdbx_strand_id
1 'polypeptide(L)'
;MIGYTPLHLAAHLGVGENTIQTLVDRGYGLEAPAENGQTPLHIAAEDEDSSQTVKRLLECGANVAAVDEDDLAPLAHAIVYGCLESVRLLISHGADIKALDEEDLSECFREKPDIAEFLVELGIEVPDEDSESEG
;
A
#
# COMPACT_ATOMS: atom_id res chain seq x y z
N MET A 1 18.47 14.31 9.04
CA MET A 1 18.62 13.41 7.87
C MET A 1 17.56 12.35 8.06
N ILE A 2 16.37 12.63 7.54
CA ILE A 2 15.32 11.63 7.39
C ILE A 2 15.63 11.02 6.03
N GLY A 3 15.76 9.71 5.94
CA GLY A 3 16.32 9.06 4.75
C GLY A 3 16.10 7.56 4.82
N TYR A 4 16.25 6.89 3.68
CA TYR A 4 16.02 5.46 3.55
C TYR A 4 16.75 4.67 4.65
N THR A 5 15.97 3.93 5.44
CA THR A 5 16.51 2.96 6.39
C THR A 5 16.87 1.69 5.63
N PRO A 6 17.67 0.78 6.22
CA PRO A 6 17.85 -0.54 5.62
C PRO A 6 16.54 -1.27 5.34
N LEU A 7 15.48 -0.98 6.09
CA LEU A 7 14.16 -1.57 5.88
C LEU A 7 13.44 -0.95 4.67
N HIS A 8 13.59 0.36 4.42
CA HIS A 8 13.13 0.99 3.18
C HIS A 8 13.84 0.41 1.96
N LEU A 9 15.16 0.23 2.03
CA LEU A 9 15.92 -0.36 0.94
C LEU A 9 15.53 -1.82 0.71
N ALA A 10 15.28 -2.58 1.78
CA ALA A 10 14.79 -3.94 1.69
C ALA A 10 13.41 -4.01 1.02
N ALA A 11 12.48 -3.12 1.42
CA ALA A 11 11.17 -2.96 0.80
C ALA A 11 11.28 -2.68 -0.69
N HIS A 12 12.08 -1.68 -1.08
CA HIS A 12 12.24 -1.27 -2.48
C HIS A 12 12.89 -2.34 -3.36
N LEU A 13 13.80 -3.15 -2.81
CA LEU A 13 14.53 -4.17 -3.56
C LEU A 13 13.79 -5.52 -3.62
N GLY A 14 12.62 -5.65 -3.00
CA GLY A 14 11.89 -6.91 -2.93
C GLY A 14 12.70 -8.03 -2.26
N VAL A 15 13.56 -7.72 -1.29
CA VAL A 15 14.44 -8.75 -0.69
C VAL A 15 13.64 -9.76 0.11
N GLY A 16 14.04 -11.04 0.00
CA GLY A 16 13.31 -12.15 0.62
C GLY A 16 13.13 -12.07 2.14
N GLU A 17 12.09 -12.76 2.61
CA GLU A 17 11.53 -12.78 3.97
C GLU A 17 12.53 -12.75 5.13
N ASN A 18 13.66 -13.48 5.00
CA ASN A 18 14.68 -13.57 6.05
C ASN A 18 15.36 -12.23 6.34
N THR A 19 15.47 -11.36 5.34
CA THR A 19 16.12 -10.06 5.49
C THR A 19 15.26 -9.12 6.32
N ILE A 20 13.96 -9.04 6.02
CA ILE A 20 13.00 -8.22 6.76
C ILE A 20 13.00 -8.61 8.24
N GLN A 21 12.86 -9.90 8.55
CA GLN A 21 12.88 -10.37 9.94
C GLN A 21 14.20 -10.02 10.64
N THR A 22 15.34 -10.23 9.97
CA THR A 22 16.66 -9.94 10.55
C THR A 22 16.81 -8.45 10.87
N LEU A 23 16.26 -7.57 10.04
CA LEU A 23 16.29 -6.13 10.30
C LEU A 23 15.39 -5.76 11.49
N VAL A 24 14.17 -6.30 11.54
CA VAL A 24 13.27 -6.07 12.68
C VAL A 24 13.89 -6.57 13.99
N ASP A 25 14.50 -7.76 13.99
CA ASP A 25 15.18 -8.34 15.16
C ASP A 25 16.39 -7.49 15.62
N ARG A 26 17.02 -6.76 14.70
CA ARG A 26 18.11 -5.82 15.00
C ARG A 26 17.61 -4.45 15.49
N GLY A 27 16.30 -4.25 15.59
CA GLY A 27 15.69 -3.03 16.09
C GLY A 27 15.45 -1.95 15.04
N TYR A 28 15.48 -2.29 13.74
CA TYR A 28 15.02 -1.36 12.72
C TYR A 28 13.49 -1.21 12.80
N GLY A 29 13.02 0.01 12.98
CA GLY A 29 11.59 0.30 13.14
C GLY A 29 10.82 0.11 11.83
N LEU A 30 9.65 -0.53 11.92
CA LEU A 30 8.70 -0.71 10.82
C LEU A 30 8.03 0.59 10.38
N GLU A 31 8.00 1.60 11.26
CA GLU A 31 7.33 2.89 11.04
C GLU A 31 8.31 4.05 10.87
N ALA A 32 9.57 3.76 10.53
CA ALA A 32 10.52 4.83 10.24
C ALA A 32 10.07 5.58 8.98
N PRO A 33 9.89 6.91 9.00
CA PRO A 33 9.48 7.65 7.81
C PRO A 33 10.67 7.88 6.87
N ALA A 34 10.43 7.80 5.56
CA ALA A 34 11.29 8.30 4.50
C ALA A 34 11.14 9.83 4.34
N GLU A 35 11.70 10.42 3.28
CA GLU A 35 11.69 11.88 3.06
C GLU A 35 10.29 12.46 2.80
N ASN A 36 9.35 11.64 2.33
CA ASN A 36 7.95 11.98 2.05
C ASN A 36 6.99 11.35 3.07
N GLY A 37 7.48 10.95 4.24
CA GLY A 37 6.66 10.31 5.28
C GLY A 37 6.38 8.82 5.04
N GLN A 38 6.70 8.27 3.87
CA GLN A 38 6.46 6.86 3.56
C GLN A 38 7.19 5.93 4.52
N THR A 39 6.49 4.89 4.96
CA THR A 39 7.09 3.77 5.71
C THR A 39 7.58 2.69 4.73
N PRO A 40 8.37 1.69 5.19
CA PRO A 40 8.75 0.54 4.37
C PRO A 40 7.55 -0.20 3.76
N LEU A 41 6.38 -0.18 4.43
CA LEU A 41 5.17 -0.80 3.90
C LEU A 41 4.60 -0.04 2.69
N HIS A 42 4.69 1.29 2.66
CA HIS A 42 4.31 2.10 1.49
C HIS A 42 5.19 1.70 0.29
N ILE A 43 6.51 1.75 0.48
CA ILE A 43 7.48 1.47 -0.58
C ILE A 43 7.33 0.04 -1.13
N ALA A 44 7.08 -0.94 -0.27
CA ALA A 44 6.85 -2.32 -0.71
C ALA A 44 5.53 -2.49 -1.47
N ALA A 45 4.54 -1.64 -1.21
CA ALA A 45 3.22 -1.71 -1.83
C ALA A 45 3.19 -1.19 -3.27
N GLU A 46 4.17 -0.36 -3.66
CA GLU A 46 4.30 0.25 -4.99
C GLU A 46 4.86 -0.69 -6.07
N ASP A 47 5.34 -1.88 -5.69
CA ASP A 47 6.01 -2.81 -6.58
C ASP A 47 5.27 -4.17 -6.61
N GLU A 48 4.94 -4.64 -7.83
CA GLU A 48 4.23 -5.89 -8.07
C GLU A 48 5.02 -7.13 -7.57
N ASP A 49 6.35 -7.07 -7.67
CA ASP A 49 7.23 -8.17 -7.27
C ASP A 49 7.47 -8.22 -5.75
N SER A 50 7.04 -7.19 -5.03
CA SER A 50 7.31 -7.02 -3.59
C SER A 50 6.21 -7.56 -2.67
N SER A 51 5.24 -8.32 -3.18
CA SER A 51 4.14 -8.91 -2.40
C SER A 51 4.59 -9.75 -1.18
N GLN A 52 5.68 -10.51 -1.31
CA GLN A 52 6.23 -11.27 -0.17
C GLN A 52 6.82 -10.34 0.90
N THR A 53 7.40 -9.22 0.49
CA THR A 53 7.90 -8.19 1.40
C THR A 53 6.75 -7.50 2.12
N VAL A 54 5.68 -7.13 1.41
CA VAL A 54 4.44 -6.59 1.98
C VAL A 54 3.89 -7.55 3.04
N LYS A 55 3.69 -8.82 2.68
CA LYS A 55 3.22 -9.85 3.59
C LYS A 55 4.09 -9.94 4.84
N ARG A 56 5.42 -9.97 4.68
CA ARG A 56 6.32 -10.11 5.83
C ARG A 56 6.32 -8.87 6.72
N LEU A 57 6.27 -7.67 6.16
CA LEU A 57 6.16 -6.43 6.94
C LEU A 57 4.87 -6.43 7.78
N LEU A 58 3.74 -6.85 7.19
CA LEU A 58 2.46 -7.00 7.89
C LEU A 58 2.52 -8.07 8.99
N GLU A 59 3.14 -9.22 8.73
CA GLU A 59 3.36 -10.28 9.74
C GLU A 59 4.28 -9.83 10.89
N CYS A 60 5.23 -8.93 10.61
CA CYS A 60 6.07 -8.29 11.63
C CYS A 60 5.34 -7.19 12.41
N GLY A 61 4.10 -6.84 12.03
CA GLY A 61 3.26 -5.87 12.72
C GLY A 61 3.39 -4.44 12.21
N ALA A 62 3.77 -4.25 10.93
CA ALA A 62 3.75 -2.93 10.31
C ALA A 62 2.31 -2.37 10.32
N ASN A 63 2.19 -1.07 10.55
CA ASN A 63 0.90 -0.40 10.60
C ASN A 63 0.32 -0.28 9.18
N VAL A 64 -0.71 -1.08 8.91
CA VAL A 64 -1.42 -1.10 7.63
C VAL A 64 -2.14 0.24 7.32
N ALA A 65 -2.43 1.02 8.35
CA ALA A 65 -3.10 2.33 8.25
C ALA A 65 -2.13 3.49 8.53
N ALA A 66 -0.81 3.27 8.42
CA ALA A 66 0.13 4.39 8.39
C ALA A 66 -0.20 5.29 7.20
N VAL A 67 0.02 6.59 7.34
CA VAL A 67 -0.14 7.55 6.26
C VAL A 67 1.16 8.31 6.05
N ASP A 68 1.45 8.65 4.80
CA ASP A 68 2.60 9.47 4.41
C ASP A 68 2.28 10.98 4.52
N GLU A 69 3.13 11.84 3.95
CA GLU A 69 2.93 13.30 4.01
C GLU A 69 1.74 13.80 3.17
N ASP A 70 1.23 13.00 2.24
CA ASP A 70 0.06 13.29 1.41
C ASP A 70 -1.23 12.66 1.98
N ASP A 71 -1.19 12.20 3.24
CA ASP A 71 -2.27 11.47 3.93
C ASP A 71 -2.65 10.13 3.24
N LEU A 72 -1.77 9.59 2.39
CA LEU A 72 -2.01 8.34 1.66
C LEU A 72 -1.51 7.13 2.46
N ALA A 73 -2.37 6.10 2.56
CA ALA A 73 -2.01 4.83 3.17
C ALA A 73 -1.34 3.88 2.16
N PRO A 74 -0.64 2.81 2.61
CA PRO A 74 -0.05 1.81 1.70
C PRO A 74 -1.04 1.20 0.70
N LEU A 75 -2.34 1.14 1.06
CA LEU A 75 -3.39 0.67 0.17
C LEU A 75 -3.60 1.57 -1.05
N ALA A 76 -3.55 2.90 -0.87
CA ALA A 76 -3.68 3.86 -1.97
C ALA A 76 -2.52 3.68 -2.96
N HIS A 77 -1.29 3.60 -2.45
CA HIS A 77 -0.11 3.29 -3.26
C HIS A 77 -0.27 1.96 -4.03
N ALA A 78 -0.67 0.87 -3.38
CA ALA A 78 -0.87 -0.41 -4.07
C ALA A 78 -1.88 -0.32 -5.24
N ILE A 79 -2.90 0.53 -5.11
CA ILE A 79 -3.93 0.72 -6.13
C ILE A 79 -3.40 1.56 -7.30
N VAL A 80 -2.82 2.72 -7.01
CA VAL A 80 -2.24 3.62 -8.02
C VAL A 80 -1.19 2.88 -8.86
N TYR A 81 -0.32 2.12 -8.21
CA TYR A 81 0.72 1.35 -8.89
C TYR A 81 0.18 0.06 -9.55
N GLY A 82 -1.02 -0.41 -9.20
CA GLY A 82 -1.65 -1.57 -9.83
C GLY A 82 -1.21 -2.92 -9.26
N CYS A 83 -0.75 -2.94 -8.02
CA CYS A 83 -0.18 -4.12 -7.36
C CYS A 83 -1.29 -4.95 -6.70
N LEU A 84 -2.03 -5.74 -7.49
CA LEU A 84 -3.18 -6.53 -7.03
C LEU A 84 -2.90 -7.41 -5.80
N GLU A 85 -1.76 -8.12 -5.78
CA GLU A 85 -1.42 -8.98 -4.64
C GLU A 85 -1.15 -8.17 -3.36
N SER A 86 -0.54 -6.99 -3.49
CA SER A 86 -0.36 -6.05 -2.39
C SER A 86 -1.71 -5.54 -1.88
N VAL A 87 -2.64 -5.19 -2.78
CA VAL A 87 -4.02 -4.80 -2.41
C VAL A 87 -4.72 -5.91 -1.62
N ARG A 88 -4.66 -7.16 -2.12
CA ARG A 88 -5.24 -8.32 -1.42
C ARG A 88 -4.64 -8.51 -0.03
N LEU A 89 -3.32 -8.44 0.09
CA LEU A 89 -2.62 -8.60 1.36
C LEU A 89 -2.99 -7.50 2.36
N LEU A 90 -2.95 -6.23 1.94
CA LEU A 90 -3.29 -5.09 2.78
C LEU A 90 -4.73 -5.18 3.31
N ILE A 91 -5.71 -5.46 2.44
CA ILE A 91 -7.12 -5.62 2.85
C ILE A 91 -7.28 -6.83 3.79
N SER A 92 -6.62 -7.95 3.50
CA SER A 92 -6.67 -9.14 4.37
C SER A 92 -6.09 -8.90 5.77
N HIS A 93 -5.18 -7.93 5.90
CA HIS A 93 -4.58 -7.48 7.16
C HIS A 93 -5.29 -6.26 7.77
N GLY A 94 -6.45 -5.87 7.25
CA GLY A 94 -7.32 -4.86 7.86
C GLY A 94 -7.12 -3.44 7.36
N ALA A 95 -6.51 -3.24 6.19
CA ALA A 95 -6.55 -1.94 5.52
C ALA A 95 -8.01 -1.52 5.29
N ASP A 96 -8.34 -0.28 5.65
CA ASP A 96 -9.68 0.26 5.40
C ASP A 96 -9.77 0.78 3.97
N ILE A 97 -10.49 0.03 3.13
CA ILE A 97 -10.74 0.43 1.74
C ILE A 97 -11.56 1.72 1.62
N LYS A 98 -12.31 2.09 2.68
CA LYS A 98 -13.07 3.35 2.70
C LYS A 98 -12.21 4.58 2.98
N ALA A 99 -10.92 4.38 3.25
CA ALA A 99 -9.96 5.47 3.37
C ALA A 99 -9.46 5.97 2.01
N LEU A 100 -9.73 5.23 0.92
CA LEU A 100 -9.47 5.71 -0.45
C LEU A 100 -10.47 6.81 -0.79
N ASP A 101 -10.02 7.83 -1.51
CA ASP A 101 -10.91 8.85 -2.02
C ASP A 101 -11.62 8.40 -3.30
N GLU A 102 -12.55 9.23 -3.77
CA GLU A 102 -13.30 8.94 -5.00
C GLU A 102 -12.42 8.98 -6.25
N GLU A 103 -11.32 9.74 -6.24
CA GLU A 103 -10.39 9.86 -7.37
C GLU A 103 -9.59 8.57 -7.53
N ASP A 104 -8.99 8.06 -6.46
CA ASP A 104 -8.26 6.79 -6.39
C ASP A 104 -9.14 5.62 -6.87
N LEU A 105 -10.40 5.56 -6.41
CA LEU A 105 -11.35 4.54 -6.84
C LEU A 105 -11.68 4.70 -8.33
N SER A 106 -12.00 5.92 -8.78
CA SER A 106 -12.33 6.17 -10.19
C SER A 106 -11.17 5.83 -11.12
N GLU A 107 -9.93 6.18 -10.77
CA GLU A 107 -8.72 5.83 -11.50
C GLU A 107 -8.52 4.30 -11.52
N CYS A 108 -8.65 3.63 -10.38
CA CYS A 108 -8.58 2.18 -10.29
C CYS A 108 -9.58 1.49 -11.22
N PHE A 109 -10.84 1.93 -11.22
CA PHE A 109 -11.90 1.38 -12.07
C PHE A 109 -11.65 1.57 -13.56
N ARG A 110 -10.90 2.61 -13.94
CA ARG A 110 -10.58 2.93 -15.35
C ARG A 110 -9.31 2.22 -15.84
N GLU A 111 -8.29 2.16 -15.00
CA GLU A 111 -6.94 1.76 -15.43
C GLU A 111 -6.50 0.37 -14.95
N LYS A 112 -7.10 -0.15 -13.87
CA LYS A 112 -6.66 -1.38 -13.20
C LYS A 112 -7.82 -2.40 -13.12
N PRO A 113 -8.24 -3.01 -14.25
CA PRO A 113 -9.44 -3.85 -14.29
C PRO A 113 -9.40 -5.04 -13.33
N ASP A 114 -8.22 -5.64 -13.09
CA ASP A 114 -8.08 -6.77 -12.16
C ASP A 114 -8.30 -6.36 -10.69
N ILE A 115 -7.87 -5.14 -10.33
CA ILE A 115 -8.12 -4.57 -8.99
C ILE A 115 -9.58 -4.18 -8.89
N ALA A 116 -10.12 -3.49 -9.90
CA ALA A 116 -11.53 -3.10 -9.96
C ALA A 116 -12.48 -4.30 -9.79
N GLU A 117 -12.22 -5.40 -10.50
CA GLU A 117 -12.97 -6.64 -10.36
C GLU A 117 -12.92 -7.15 -8.91
N PHE A 118 -11.72 -7.17 -8.31
CA PHE A 118 -11.56 -7.57 -6.91
C PHE A 118 -12.32 -6.65 -5.93
N LEU A 119 -12.32 -5.33 -6.15
CA LEU A 119 -13.06 -4.39 -5.29
C LEU A 119 -14.56 -4.60 -5.41
N VAL A 120 -15.08 -4.89 -6.60
CA VAL A 120 -16.49 -5.24 -6.82
C VAL A 120 -16.85 -6.55 -6.13
N GLU A 121 -15.97 -7.55 -6.13
CA GLU A 121 -16.16 -8.79 -5.37
C GLU A 121 -16.28 -8.54 -3.85
N LEU A 122 -15.60 -7.50 -3.34
CA LEU A 122 -15.72 -7.04 -1.96
C LEU A 122 -16.97 -6.20 -1.69
N GLY A 123 -17.77 -5.92 -2.71
CA GLY A 123 -19.00 -5.12 -2.63
C GLY A 123 -18.75 -3.61 -2.67
N ILE A 124 -17.61 -3.16 -3.20
CA ILE A 124 -17.36 -1.74 -3.47
C ILE A 124 -18.02 -1.37 -4.80
N GLU A 125 -18.81 -0.31 -4.77
CA GLU A 125 -19.51 0.19 -5.95
C GLU A 125 -18.58 1.08 -6.79
N VAL A 126 -18.78 1.06 -8.10
CA VAL A 126 -18.09 1.98 -9.01
C VAL A 126 -18.61 3.39 -8.70
N PRO A 127 -17.73 4.38 -8.45
CA PRO A 127 -18.17 5.75 -8.30
C PRO A 127 -18.96 6.19 -9.56
N ASP A 128 -20.12 6.81 -9.35
CA ASP A 128 -20.94 7.34 -10.44
C ASP A 128 -20.19 8.51 -11.10
N GLU A 129 -19.70 8.34 -12.33
CA GLU A 129 -19.03 9.44 -13.08
C GLU A 129 -19.98 10.59 -13.47
N ASP A 130 -21.27 10.54 -13.07
CA ASP A 130 -22.33 11.45 -13.51
C ASP A 130 -22.59 12.66 -12.58
N SER A 131 -21.73 12.94 -11.60
CA SER A 131 -21.80 14.20 -10.82
C SER A 131 -20.96 15.34 -11.39
N GLU A 132 -20.85 15.46 -12.72
CA GLU A 132 -20.75 16.78 -13.36
C GLU A 132 -22.11 17.21 -13.91
N SER A 133 -22.98 17.69 -13.02
CA SER A 133 -23.98 18.67 -13.42
C SER A 133 -24.16 19.77 -12.37
N GLU A 134 -23.86 20.98 -12.85
CA GLU A 134 -24.33 22.30 -12.39
C GLU A 134 -23.45 23.08 -11.40
N GLY A 135 -22.81 24.13 -11.94
CA GLY A 135 -22.18 25.23 -11.21
C GLY A 135 -21.35 26.16 -12.08
#